data_AF-A0A9E0CT84-F1
#
_entry.id   AF-A0A9E0CT84-F1
#
_cell.length_a   1.000
_cell.length_b   1.000
_cell.length_c   1.000
_cell.angle_alpha   90.00
_cell.angle_beta   90.00
_cell.angle_gamma   90.00
#
_symmetry.space_group_name_H-M   'P 1'
#
loop_
_entity.id
_entity.type
_entity.pdbx_description
1 polymer ?
#
loop_
_entity_poly.entity_id
_entity_poly.type
_entity_poly.pdbx_seq_one_letter_code
_entity_poly.pdbx_strand_id
1 'polypeptide(L)'
;MSIRRALLVIAAGTAIAVPAALTAASASSLGGVTSKSLAAVNAPASNLAPAVLTCDDFSRAAATGSALASRPVQLPANCGAFTWTLHRGTWSITSGQLRAATSNATATIATGQTNISAQATVLNANGSSRIAGVAINHTGATRIYLAAALSGPGTVQLRLVNGGTITTLASATATIGATAVVRITRNGTAITVSVNGTLRISFTLTATQVTTLAGGTRVGLYWNSGSTIRFSNLLATQPASP
;
A
#
# COMPACT_ATOMS: atom_id res chain seq x y z
N MET A 1 -12.36 60.15 14.98
CA MET A 1 -11.12 59.98 15.77
C MET A 1 -11.50 59.32 17.08
N SER A 2 -11.19 58.03 17.24
CA SER A 2 -10.96 57.30 18.50
C SER A 2 -11.15 55.80 18.24
N ILE A 3 -10.03 55.11 18.15
CA ILE A 3 -9.88 53.67 17.97
C ILE A 3 -9.89 53.03 19.36
N ARG A 4 -10.74 52.03 19.61
CA ARG A 4 -10.58 51.13 20.76
C ARG A 4 -10.37 49.70 20.24
N ARG A 5 -9.09 49.28 20.27
CA ARG A 5 -8.63 47.91 20.05
C ARG A 5 -9.02 47.06 21.26
N ALA A 6 -9.76 45.98 21.05
CA ALA A 6 -9.95 44.92 22.03
C ALA A 6 -8.80 43.90 21.87
N LEU A 7 -8.01 43.74 22.93
CA LEU A 7 -6.90 42.81 23.03
C LEU A 7 -7.45 41.44 23.46
N LEU A 8 -7.38 40.45 22.58
CA LEU A 8 -7.69 39.05 22.89
C LEU A 8 -6.42 38.37 23.43
N VAL A 9 -6.46 37.98 24.69
CA VAL A 9 -5.41 37.20 25.36
C VAL A 9 -5.64 35.72 25.03
N ILE A 10 -4.71 35.10 24.30
CA ILE A 10 -4.68 33.65 24.09
C ILE A 10 -3.72 33.05 25.12
N ALA A 11 -4.27 32.27 26.05
CA ALA A 11 -3.52 31.52 27.04
C ALA A 11 -2.78 30.34 26.36
N ALA A 12 -1.46 30.29 26.52
CA ALA A 12 -0.63 29.17 26.11
C ALA A 12 -0.79 28.02 27.11
N GLY A 13 -1.41 26.93 26.69
CA GLY A 13 -1.48 25.69 27.47
C GLY A 13 -0.14 24.95 27.41
N THR A 14 0.56 24.90 28.54
CA THR A 14 1.75 24.09 28.76
C THR A 14 1.36 22.61 28.90
N ALA A 15 1.93 21.75 28.05
CA ALA A 15 1.83 20.31 28.19
C ALA A 15 2.66 19.85 29.39
N ILE A 16 2.00 19.28 30.41
CA ILE A 16 2.64 18.66 31.57
C ILE A 16 3.15 17.28 31.13
N ALA A 17 4.46 17.17 30.89
CA ALA A 17 5.13 15.88 30.78
C ALA A 17 5.36 15.33 32.20
N VAL A 18 4.66 14.25 32.55
CA VAL A 18 4.89 13.49 33.79
C VAL A 18 6.07 12.54 33.53
N PRO A 19 7.24 12.70 34.17
CA PRO A 19 8.25 11.65 34.13
C PRO A 19 7.77 10.50 35.02
N ALA A 20 7.41 9.38 34.40
CA ALA A 20 7.27 8.11 35.11
C ALA A 20 8.68 7.70 35.59
N ALA A 21 8.98 8.00 36.86
CA ALA A 21 10.15 7.46 37.54
C ALA A 21 9.95 5.94 37.70
N LEU A 22 10.62 5.16 36.85
CA LEU A 22 10.82 3.73 37.09
C LEU A 22 11.82 3.61 38.25
N THR A 23 11.31 3.38 39.45
CA THR A 23 12.12 3.04 40.62
C THR A 23 12.75 1.67 40.40
N ALA A 24 14.08 1.65 40.33
CA ALA A 24 14.85 0.41 40.26
C ALA A 24 14.75 -0.33 41.59
N ALA A 25 13.98 -1.42 41.63
CA ALA A 25 14.00 -2.38 42.71
C ALA A 25 14.54 -3.73 42.20
N SER A 26 15.79 -3.99 42.59
CA SER A 26 16.34 -5.29 42.99
C SER A 26 16.27 -6.48 42.02
N ALA A 27 17.33 -6.68 41.24
CA ALA A 27 17.71 -8.01 40.73
C ALA A 27 19.12 -8.36 41.23
N SER A 28 19.24 -8.70 42.51
CA SER A 28 20.41 -9.37 43.08
C SER A 28 20.26 -10.88 42.92
N SER A 29 21.03 -11.50 42.02
CA SER A 29 21.54 -12.90 42.07
C SER A 29 21.84 -13.54 40.71
N LEU A 30 22.32 -12.77 39.72
CA LEU A 30 23.06 -13.36 38.60
C LEU A 30 24.43 -12.68 38.55
N GLY A 31 25.45 -13.48 38.86
CA GLY A 31 26.82 -13.03 39.09
C GLY A 31 27.33 -12.05 38.04
N GLY A 32 27.90 -10.95 38.53
CA GLY A 32 28.95 -10.18 37.87
C GLY A 32 28.83 -9.99 36.36
N VAL A 33 27.74 -9.38 35.89
CA VAL A 33 27.79 -8.72 34.58
C VAL A 33 28.43 -7.37 34.82
N THR A 34 29.73 -7.26 34.55
CA THR A 34 30.40 -5.95 34.43
C THR A 34 29.59 -5.15 33.41
N SER A 35 29.09 -3.98 33.82
CA SER A 35 28.33 -3.07 32.98
C SER A 35 29.22 -2.48 31.88
N LYS A 36 29.60 -3.29 30.90
CA LYS A 36 29.78 -2.77 29.54
C LYS A 36 28.41 -2.27 29.17
N SER A 37 28.29 -0.95 29.06
CA SER A 37 27.06 -0.28 28.66
C SER A 37 26.40 -1.10 27.55
N LEU A 38 25.18 -1.58 27.80
CA LEU A 38 24.27 -1.76 26.69
C LEU A 38 24.12 -0.36 26.12
N ALA A 39 24.97 -0.03 25.14
CA ALA A 39 24.66 1.04 24.22
C ALA A 39 23.38 0.57 23.56
N ALA A 40 22.24 1.04 24.08
CA ALA A 40 21.03 1.12 23.30
C ALA A 40 21.47 1.88 22.06
N VAL A 41 21.69 1.14 20.97
CA VAL A 41 21.88 1.75 19.67
C VAL A 41 20.53 2.37 19.38
N ASN A 42 20.37 3.62 19.79
CA ASN A 42 19.37 4.52 19.26
C ASN A 42 19.79 4.72 17.81
N ALA A 43 19.50 3.73 16.97
CA ALA A 43 19.46 3.96 15.54
C ALA A 43 18.41 5.06 15.40
N PRO A 44 18.77 6.27 14.92
CA PRO A 44 17.76 7.27 14.64
C PRO A 44 16.74 6.60 13.71
N ALA A 45 15.45 6.68 14.05
CA ALA A 45 14.41 6.30 13.10
C ALA A 45 14.77 6.99 11.79
N SER A 46 15.04 6.20 10.75
CA SER A 46 15.39 6.73 9.44
C SER A 46 14.25 7.65 9.02
N ASN A 47 14.49 8.96 9.13
CA ASN A 47 13.60 10.03 8.72
C ASN A 47 13.63 10.23 7.19
N LEU A 48 14.35 9.37 6.48
CA LEU A 48 14.29 9.28 5.02
C LEU A 48 12.93 8.70 4.64
N ALA A 49 12.16 9.48 3.88
CA ALA A 49 10.94 9.00 3.26
C ALA A 49 11.22 7.68 2.51
N PRO A 50 10.32 6.67 2.56
CA PRO A 50 10.57 5.40 1.91
C PRO A 50 10.90 5.58 0.43
N ALA A 51 11.96 4.91 -0.04
CA ALA A 51 12.40 5.05 -1.42
C ALA A 51 11.28 4.66 -2.39
N VAL A 52 10.97 5.55 -3.34
CA VAL A 52 10.00 5.30 -4.40
C VAL A 52 10.58 4.28 -5.36
N LEU A 53 9.86 3.17 -5.55
CA LEU A 53 10.23 2.12 -6.50
C LEU A 53 9.63 2.42 -7.87
N THR A 54 8.32 2.70 -7.89
CA THR A 54 7.62 3.08 -9.12
C THR A 54 6.31 3.79 -8.81
N CYS A 55 5.77 4.56 -9.74
CA CYS A 55 4.50 5.23 -9.59
C CYS A 55 3.93 5.63 -10.95
N ASP A 56 2.61 5.74 -11.07
CA ASP A 56 1.95 6.12 -12.32
C ASP A 56 0.63 6.84 -12.01
N ASP A 57 0.48 8.06 -12.51
CA ASP A 57 -0.76 8.84 -12.36
C ASP A 57 -1.76 8.60 -13.49
N PHE A 58 -1.32 7.93 -14.57
CA PHE A 58 -2.04 7.70 -15.82
C PHE A 58 -2.50 8.98 -16.55
N SER A 59 -2.04 10.17 -16.13
CA SER A 59 -2.51 11.47 -16.62
C SER A 59 -2.02 11.80 -18.03
N ARG A 60 -0.83 11.32 -18.38
CA ARG A 60 -0.25 11.50 -19.72
C ARG A 60 -0.92 10.58 -20.73
N ALA A 61 -1.37 11.17 -21.83
CA ALA A 61 -1.88 10.44 -22.98
C ALA A 61 -0.76 9.59 -23.59
N ALA A 62 -0.69 8.31 -23.23
CA ALA A 62 -0.28 7.30 -24.20
C ALA A 62 -1.41 7.27 -25.24
N ALA A 63 -1.09 7.59 -26.50
CA ALA A 63 -2.01 7.90 -27.61
C ALA A 63 -3.44 7.39 -27.38
N THR A 64 -4.43 8.27 -27.36
CA THR A 64 -5.87 7.93 -27.22
C THR A 64 -6.22 6.62 -27.94
N GLY A 65 -6.57 5.57 -27.17
CA GLY A 65 -6.75 4.20 -27.69
C GLY A 65 -5.61 3.20 -27.40
N SER A 66 -4.51 3.63 -26.78
CA SER A 66 -3.32 2.81 -26.53
C SER A 66 -3.49 1.86 -25.35
N ALA A 67 -3.17 0.59 -25.60
CA ALA A 67 -3.08 -0.45 -24.58
C ALA A 67 -2.09 -0.04 -23.47
N LEU A 68 -2.40 -0.37 -22.22
CA LEU A 68 -1.46 -0.25 -21.11
C LEU A 68 -0.21 -1.13 -21.30
N ALA A 69 -0.30 -2.18 -22.13
CA ALA A 69 0.82 -3.05 -22.46
C ALA A 69 2.00 -2.27 -23.04
N SER A 70 3.20 -2.53 -22.55
CA SER A 70 4.43 -1.91 -23.03
C SER A 70 4.49 -0.38 -22.88
N ARG A 71 3.51 0.23 -22.20
CA ARG A 71 3.54 1.64 -21.86
C ARG A 71 4.61 1.86 -20.78
N PRO A 72 5.58 2.76 -21.00
CA PRO A 72 6.49 3.17 -19.94
C PRO A 72 5.71 3.76 -18.76
N VAL A 73 6.21 3.57 -17.56
CA VAL A 73 5.72 4.26 -16.37
C VAL A 73 6.07 5.74 -16.50
N GLN A 74 5.09 6.62 -16.27
CA GLN A 74 5.28 8.06 -16.50
C GLN A 74 4.91 8.87 -15.26
N LEU A 75 5.93 9.55 -14.71
CA LEU A 75 5.91 10.63 -13.70
C LEU A 75 5.48 10.31 -12.25
N PRO A 76 6.03 11.06 -11.25
CA PRO A 76 7.08 12.09 -11.33
C PRO A 76 8.48 11.52 -11.61
N ALA A 77 9.50 12.38 -11.75
CA ALA A 77 10.89 12.04 -12.14
C ALA A 77 11.59 10.93 -11.31
N ASN A 78 10.98 10.50 -10.21
CA ASN A 78 11.52 9.54 -9.25
C ASN A 78 10.86 8.14 -9.33
N CYS A 79 10.09 7.85 -10.39
CA CYS A 79 9.27 6.63 -10.47
C CYS A 79 9.87 5.48 -11.28
N GLY A 80 11.18 5.59 -11.56
CA GLY A 80 11.97 4.59 -12.26
C GLY A 80 11.60 4.42 -13.74
N ALA A 81 12.53 3.88 -14.52
CA ALA A 81 12.32 3.57 -15.93
C ALA A 81 11.73 2.16 -16.09
N PHE A 82 10.44 2.02 -15.80
CA PHE A 82 9.74 0.73 -15.90
C PHE A 82 8.70 0.72 -17.01
N THR A 83 8.21 -0.48 -17.34
CA THR A 83 7.18 -0.69 -18.35
C THR A 83 6.09 -1.61 -17.80
N TRP A 84 4.84 -1.30 -18.15
CA TRP A 84 3.69 -2.12 -17.78
C TRP A 84 3.64 -3.43 -18.58
N THR A 85 3.38 -4.52 -17.88
CA THR A 85 3.04 -5.83 -18.46
C THR A 85 1.60 -6.17 -18.14
N LEU A 86 0.82 -6.56 -19.14
CA LEU A 86 -0.52 -7.12 -18.96
C LEU A 86 -0.43 -8.64 -18.81
N HIS A 87 -1.05 -9.18 -17.76
CA HIS A 87 -1.10 -10.63 -17.54
C HIS A 87 -2.49 -11.18 -17.79
N ARG A 88 -3.52 -10.39 -17.51
CA ARG A 88 -4.90 -10.73 -17.78
C ARG A 88 -5.73 -9.49 -18.04
N GLY A 89 -6.62 -9.65 -19.00
CA GLY A 89 -7.65 -8.70 -19.35
C GLY A 89 -7.20 -7.53 -20.20
N THR A 90 -8.20 -6.82 -20.72
CA THR A 90 -7.99 -5.66 -21.58
C THR A 90 -8.00 -4.40 -20.73
N TRP A 91 -6.90 -3.65 -20.80
CA TRP A 91 -6.69 -2.43 -20.03
C TRP A 91 -6.59 -1.22 -20.96
N SER A 92 -7.33 -0.16 -20.64
CA SER A 92 -7.37 1.08 -21.43
C SER A 92 -7.30 2.30 -20.51
N ILE A 93 -6.66 3.36 -20.98
CA ILE A 93 -6.63 4.65 -20.29
C ILE A 93 -7.65 5.59 -20.97
N THR A 94 -8.47 6.27 -20.17
CA THR A 94 -9.43 7.27 -20.66
C THR A 94 -9.43 8.44 -19.68
N SER A 95 -9.23 9.66 -20.19
CA SER A 95 -9.22 10.89 -19.37
C SER A 95 -8.32 10.81 -18.14
N GLY A 96 -7.09 10.29 -18.31
CA GLY A 96 -6.13 10.19 -17.22
C GLY A 96 -6.40 9.05 -16.23
N GLN A 97 -7.31 8.13 -16.55
CA GLN A 97 -7.73 7.07 -15.64
C GLN A 97 -7.70 5.71 -16.31
N LEU A 98 -7.14 4.74 -15.60
CA LEU A 98 -7.04 3.38 -16.10
C LEU A 98 -8.30 2.57 -15.77
N ARG A 99 -8.73 1.71 -16.69
CA ARG A 99 -9.80 0.72 -16.47
C ARG A 99 -9.44 -0.62 -17.08
N ALA A 100 -10.04 -1.69 -16.54
CA ALA A 100 -10.08 -3.00 -17.16
C ALA A 100 -11.50 -3.29 -17.69
N ALA A 101 -11.60 -4.11 -18.74
CA ALA A 101 -12.87 -4.50 -19.35
C ALA A 101 -13.32 -5.94 -19.01
N THR A 102 -12.44 -6.77 -18.47
CA THR A 102 -12.67 -8.21 -18.28
C THR A 102 -12.36 -8.66 -16.86
N SER A 103 -13.09 -9.65 -16.35
CA SER A 103 -12.94 -10.16 -14.98
C SER A 103 -11.54 -10.68 -14.68
N ASN A 104 -11.12 -10.50 -13.43
CA ASN A 104 -9.83 -10.93 -12.88
C ASN A 104 -8.63 -10.41 -13.69
N ALA A 105 -8.71 -9.17 -14.14
CA ALA A 105 -7.63 -8.51 -14.85
C ALA A 105 -6.50 -8.10 -13.91
N THR A 106 -5.26 -8.22 -14.38
CA THR A 106 -4.07 -7.73 -13.70
C THR A 106 -3.07 -7.14 -14.69
N ALA A 107 -2.48 -6.03 -14.27
CA ALA A 107 -1.39 -5.35 -14.95
C ALA A 107 -0.33 -5.01 -13.90
N THR A 108 0.95 -5.14 -14.25
CA THR A 108 2.04 -4.96 -13.27
C THR A 108 3.30 -4.36 -13.88
N ILE A 109 4.15 -3.85 -12.99
CA ILE A 109 5.50 -3.37 -13.19
C ILE A 109 6.47 -4.29 -12.42
N ALA A 110 7.60 -4.64 -13.03
CA ALA A 110 8.64 -5.44 -12.38
C ALA A 110 9.60 -4.57 -11.59
N THR A 111 9.37 -4.42 -10.28
CA THR A 111 10.22 -3.63 -9.38
C THR A 111 11.40 -4.41 -8.83
N GLY A 112 11.39 -5.75 -8.95
CA GLY A 112 12.45 -6.61 -8.40
C GLY A 112 12.37 -6.79 -6.89
N GLN A 113 11.33 -6.24 -6.23
CA GLN A 113 11.23 -6.21 -4.77
C GLN A 113 10.15 -7.17 -4.25
N THR A 114 10.52 -7.95 -3.23
CA THR A 114 9.55 -8.80 -2.51
C THR A 114 8.90 -8.02 -1.36
N ASN A 115 9.69 -7.25 -0.61
CA ASN A 115 9.21 -6.33 0.41
C ASN A 115 8.80 -5.03 -0.27
N ILE A 116 7.53 -4.68 -0.21
CA ILE A 116 6.97 -3.58 -1.00
C ILE A 116 5.72 -3.02 -0.32
N SER A 117 5.59 -1.70 -0.36
CA SER A 117 4.36 -0.96 -0.04
C SER A 117 3.80 -0.43 -1.35
N ALA A 118 2.54 -0.73 -1.64
CA ALA A 118 1.90 -0.32 -2.88
C ALA A 118 0.50 0.23 -2.60
N GLN A 119 0.16 1.33 -3.24
CA GLN A 119 -1.16 1.95 -3.15
C GLN A 119 -1.66 2.41 -4.51
N ALA A 120 -2.98 2.52 -4.62
CA ALA A 120 -3.63 3.19 -5.74
C ALA A 120 -4.91 3.89 -5.28
N THR A 121 -5.27 4.95 -5.97
CA THR A 121 -6.60 5.54 -5.90
C THR A 121 -7.54 4.71 -6.77
N VAL A 122 -8.62 4.23 -6.17
CA VAL A 122 -9.69 3.49 -6.85
C VAL A 122 -10.94 4.37 -6.84
N LEU A 123 -11.48 4.65 -8.02
CA LEU A 123 -12.70 5.41 -8.19
C LEU A 123 -13.89 4.49 -8.45
N ASN A 124 -15.05 4.89 -7.96
CA ASN A 124 -16.33 4.23 -8.09
C ASN A 124 -16.36 2.80 -7.53
N ALA A 125 -15.51 2.47 -6.54
CA ALA A 125 -15.51 1.15 -5.89
C ALA A 125 -16.65 0.95 -4.88
N ASN A 126 -17.43 1.99 -4.57
CA ASN A 126 -18.52 2.00 -3.60
C ASN A 126 -19.83 1.35 -4.07
N GLY A 127 -19.92 0.92 -5.33
CA GLY A 127 -21.11 0.20 -5.83
C GLY A 127 -21.12 -1.27 -5.43
N SER A 128 -22.29 -1.89 -5.43
CA SER A 128 -22.45 -3.33 -5.15
C SER A 128 -21.66 -4.19 -6.13
N SER A 129 -21.03 -5.25 -5.62
CA SER A 129 -20.26 -6.22 -6.42
C SER A 129 -19.13 -5.60 -7.24
N ARG A 130 -18.56 -4.49 -6.78
CA ARG A 130 -17.40 -3.82 -7.38
C ARG A 130 -16.14 -4.21 -6.63
N ILE A 131 -15.23 -4.89 -7.32
CA ILE A 131 -14.03 -5.46 -6.70
C ILE A 131 -12.78 -5.04 -7.48
N ALA A 132 -11.91 -4.29 -6.82
CA ALA A 132 -10.66 -3.79 -7.39
C ALA A 132 -9.67 -3.32 -6.32
N GLY A 133 -8.40 -3.19 -6.69
CA GLY A 133 -7.38 -2.61 -5.83
C GLY A 133 -5.97 -2.84 -6.36
N VAL A 134 -5.05 -3.19 -5.47
CA VAL A 134 -3.61 -3.24 -5.75
C VAL A 134 -3.10 -4.66 -5.60
N ALA A 135 -2.21 -5.07 -6.50
CA ALA A 135 -1.52 -6.36 -6.47
C ALA A 135 -0.03 -6.18 -6.14
N ILE A 136 0.53 -7.05 -5.31
CA ILE A 136 1.95 -7.14 -5.01
C ILE A 136 2.45 -8.58 -5.10
N ASN A 137 3.77 -8.75 -5.20
CA ASN A 137 4.44 -10.04 -5.33
C ASN A 137 3.94 -10.88 -6.50
N HIS A 138 3.62 -10.25 -7.62
CA HIS A 138 3.15 -10.97 -8.79
C HIS A 138 4.29 -11.69 -9.51
N THR A 139 4.12 -12.99 -9.75
CA THR A 139 5.14 -13.91 -10.30
C THR A 139 5.23 -13.88 -11.84
N GLY A 140 4.77 -12.80 -12.48
CA GLY A 140 4.66 -12.73 -13.93
C GLY A 140 3.70 -13.79 -14.51
N ALA A 141 4.17 -14.63 -15.43
CA ALA A 141 3.34 -15.52 -16.23
C ALA A 141 2.51 -16.54 -15.42
N THR A 142 2.98 -16.99 -14.25
CA THR A 142 2.22 -17.93 -13.40
C THR A 142 1.06 -17.27 -12.65
N ARG A 143 1.01 -15.93 -12.62
CA ARG A 143 -0.07 -15.12 -12.02
C ARG A 143 -0.42 -15.52 -10.60
N ILE A 144 0.61 -15.71 -9.79
CA ILE A 144 0.48 -15.86 -8.34
C ILE A 144 0.80 -14.51 -7.70
N TYR A 145 -0.08 -14.00 -6.85
CA TYR A 145 0.09 -12.68 -6.23
C TYR A 145 -0.82 -12.48 -5.01
N LEU A 146 -0.46 -11.51 -4.19
CA LEU A 146 -1.36 -10.95 -3.18
C LEU A 146 -2.10 -9.75 -3.76
N ALA A 147 -3.37 -9.60 -3.42
CA ALA A 147 -4.15 -8.41 -3.74
C ALA A 147 -4.86 -7.86 -2.51
N ALA A 148 -4.73 -6.55 -2.29
CA ALA A 148 -5.68 -5.82 -1.45
C ALA A 148 -6.80 -5.31 -2.34
N ALA A 149 -7.99 -5.86 -2.14
CA ALA A 149 -9.16 -5.57 -2.95
C ALA A 149 -10.22 -4.86 -2.10
N LEU A 150 -10.59 -3.66 -2.52
CA LEU A 150 -11.87 -3.06 -2.13
C LEU A 150 -12.97 -3.92 -2.72
N SER A 151 -13.96 -4.27 -1.91
CA SER A 151 -15.16 -5.01 -2.29
C SER A 151 -16.37 -4.21 -1.83
N GLY A 152 -16.88 -3.42 -2.75
CA GLY A 152 -17.95 -2.45 -2.53
C GLY A 152 -19.25 -3.09 -2.08
N PRO A 153 -20.01 -2.43 -1.19
CA PRO A 153 -19.78 -1.06 -0.71
C PRO A 153 -18.90 -0.94 0.56
N GLY A 154 -18.60 -2.03 1.27
CA GLY A 154 -18.23 -1.92 2.69
C GLY A 154 -17.07 -2.78 3.19
N THR A 155 -16.35 -3.47 2.32
CA THR A 155 -15.31 -4.41 2.76
C THR A 155 -13.99 -4.22 2.01
N VAL A 156 -12.89 -4.47 2.69
CA VAL A 156 -11.58 -4.68 2.09
C VAL A 156 -11.12 -6.10 2.36
N GLN A 157 -10.48 -6.71 1.38
CA GLN A 157 -10.05 -8.10 1.44
C GLN A 157 -8.58 -8.20 1.08
N LEU A 158 -7.85 -9.01 1.84
CA LEU A 158 -6.56 -9.53 1.43
C LEU A 158 -6.81 -10.87 0.72
N ARG A 159 -6.39 -10.96 -0.54
CA ARG A 159 -6.58 -12.16 -1.37
C ARG A 159 -5.23 -12.72 -1.79
N LEU A 160 -5.13 -14.04 -1.83
CA LEU A 160 -4.12 -14.77 -2.58
C LEU A 160 -4.76 -15.23 -3.90
N VAL A 161 -4.19 -14.79 -5.01
CA VAL A 161 -4.54 -15.30 -6.33
C VAL A 161 -3.46 -16.27 -6.75
N ASN A 162 -3.86 -17.47 -7.15
CA ASN A 162 -2.99 -18.52 -7.66
C ASN A 162 -3.53 -18.97 -9.03
N GLY A 163 -3.04 -18.34 -10.09
CA GLY A 163 -3.49 -18.61 -11.45
C GLY A 163 -4.94 -18.21 -11.68
N GLY A 164 -5.86 -19.18 -11.62
CA GLY A 164 -7.31 -18.97 -11.76
C GLY A 164 -8.07 -18.93 -10.43
N THR A 165 -7.46 -19.44 -9.36
CA THR A 165 -8.08 -19.58 -8.05
C THR A 165 -7.85 -18.33 -7.21
N ILE A 166 -8.90 -17.85 -6.55
CA ILE A 166 -8.85 -16.67 -5.67
C ILE A 166 -9.30 -17.10 -4.28
N THR A 167 -8.41 -16.93 -3.30
CA THR A 167 -8.68 -17.24 -1.90
C THR A 167 -8.61 -15.95 -1.08
N THR A 168 -9.66 -15.63 -0.35
CA THR A 168 -9.63 -14.54 0.64
C THR A 168 -8.89 -15.03 1.88
N LEU A 169 -7.76 -14.40 2.20
CA LEU A 169 -6.96 -14.71 3.39
C LEU A 169 -7.49 -13.98 4.63
N ALA A 170 -7.96 -12.75 4.45
CA ALA A 170 -8.54 -11.93 5.50
C ALA A 170 -9.49 -10.90 4.90
N SER A 171 -10.46 -10.45 5.70
CA SER A 171 -11.41 -9.39 5.32
C SER A 171 -11.73 -8.51 6.52
N ALA A 172 -11.97 -7.23 6.26
CA ALA A 172 -12.38 -6.26 7.27
C ALA A 172 -13.40 -5.28 6.69
N THR A 173 -14.19 -4.65 7.57
CA THR A 173 -15.07 -3.55 7.17
C THR A 173 -14.24 -2.30 6.83
N ALA A 174 -14.68 -1.59 5.79
CA ALA A 174 -14.03 -0.37 5.33
C ALA A 174 -15.07 0.60 4.75
N THR A 175 -14.88 1.89 5.02
CA THR A 175 -15.68 2.95 4.38
C THR A 175 -15.14 3.19 2.97
N ILE A 176 -15.94 2.88 1.95
CA ILE A 176 -15.57 3.07 0.54
C ILE A 176 -16.46 4.18 -0.04
N GLY A 177 -15.87 5.34 -0.27
CA GLY A 177 -16.52 6.44 -0.97
C GLY A 177 -16.43 6.29 -2.50
N ALA A 178 -16.93 7.30 -3.22
CA ALA A 178 -16.73 7.39 -4.67
C ALA A 178 -15.25 7.38 -5.07
N THR A 179 -14.37 7.80 -4.16
CA THR A 179 -12.92 7.66 -4.26
C THR A 179 -12.41 7.00 -2.98
N ALA A 180 -11.51 6.03 -3.11
CA ALA A 180 -10.82 5.41 -1.99
C ALA A 180 -9.36 5.11 -2.36
N VAL A 181 -8.45 5.28 -1.41
CA VAL A 181 -7.06 4.86 -1.54
C VAL A 181 -6.89 3.54 -0.80
N VAL A 182 -6.50 2.49 -1.52
CA VAL A 182 -6.15 1.20 -0.91
C VAL A 182 -4.64 1.03 -0.95
N ARG A 183 -4.04 0.61 0.17
CA ARG A 183 -2.62 0.31 0.28
C ARG A 183 -2.44 -1.09 0.83
N ILE A 184 -1.49 -1.83 0.26
CA ILE A 184 -0.98 -3.09 0.77
C ILE A 184 0.52 -2.98 1.00
N THR A 185 0.99 -3.45 2.14
CA THR A 185 2.42 -3.48 2.46
C THR A 185 2.81 -4.89 2.85
N ARG A 186 3.91 -5.38 2.28
CA ARG A 186 4.60 -6.58 2.73
C ARG A 186 5.98 -6.23 3.28
N ASN A 187 6.27 -6.67 4.49
CA ASN A 187 7.60 -6.66 5.08
C ASN A 187 7.89 -8.06 5.67
N GLY A 188 8.71 -8.84 4.97
CA GLY A 188 8.92 -10.26 5.28
C GLY A 188 7.63 -11.07 5.13
N THR A 189 7.17 -11.65 6.22
CA THR A 189 5.89 -12.37 6.31
C THR A 189 4.72 -11.48 6.72
N ALA A 190 4.99 -10.29 7.26
CA ALA A 190 3.95 -9.38 7.72
C ALA A 190 3.31 -8.65 6.53
N ILE A 191 1.98 -8.67 6.50
CA ILE A 191 1.14 -7.96 5.53
C ILE A 191 0.23 -7.00 6.28
N THR A 192 0.16 -5.76 5.81
CA THR A 192 -0.86 -4.82 6.24
C THR A 192 -1.66 -4.30 5.06
N VAL A 193 -2.95 -4.05 5.28
CA VAL A 193 -3.83 -3.39 4.31
C VAL A 193 -4.51 -2.21 4.98
N SER A 194 -4.45 -1.04 4.35
CA SER A 194 -5.16 0.16 4.78
C SER A 194 -6.07 0.69 3.69
N VAL A 195 -7.13 1.37 4.13
CA VAL A 195 -8.08 2.10 3.27
C VAL A 195 -8.16 3.52 3.77
N ASN A 196 -7.89 4.50 2.90
CA ASN A 196 -7.82 5.92 3.22
C ASN A 196 -6.89 6.22 4.40
N GLY A 197 -5.75 5.52 4.47
CA GLY A 197 -4.76 5.66 5.54
C GLY A 197 -5.08 4.89 6.83
N THR A 198 -6.32 4.46 7.05
CA THR A 198 -6.69 3.66 8.22
C THR A 198 -6.30 2.19 8.02
N LEU A 199 -5.48 1.63 8.91
CA LEU A 199 -5.18 0.19 8.94
C LEU A 199 -6.47 -0.62 9.14
N ARG A 200 -6.71 -1.62 8.27
CA ARG A 200 -7.90 -2.49 8.31
C ARG A 200 -7.56 -3.95 8.51
N ILE A 201 -6.44 -4.41 7.95
CA ILE A 201 -5.99 -5.79 8.05
C ILE A 201 -4.52 -5.80 8.46
N SER A 202 -4.20 -6.64 9.44
CA SER A 202 -2.85 -7.11 9.74
C SER A 202 -2.87 -8.64 9.59
N PHE A 203 -1.92 -9.19 8.83
CA PHE A 203 -1.91 -10.62 8.49
C PHE A 203 -0.46 -11.12 8.41
N THR A 204 -0.22 -12.34 8.89
CA THR A 204 1.09 -12.99 8.79
C THR A 204 1.00 -14.15 7.81
N LEU A 205 1.82 -14.10 6.75
CA LEU A 205 1.92 -15.19 5.79
C LEU A 205 2.44 -16.46 6.47
N THR A 206 1.78 -17.58 6.19
CA THR A 206 2.28 -18.93 6.53
C THR A 206 3.48 -19.31 5.66
N ALA A 207 4.27 -20.29 6.10
CA ALA A 207 5.40 -20.81 5.33
C ALA A 207 4.99 -21.30 3.92
N THR A 208 3.82 -21.94 3.81
CA THR A 208 3.25 -22.39 2.53
C THR A 208 2.92 -21.22 1.61
N GLN A 209 2.35 -20.14 2.15
CA GLN A 209 2.03 -18.94 1.36
C GLN A 209 3.30 -18.20 0.93
N VAL A 210 4.32 -18.13 1.77
CA VAL A 210 5.64 -17.58 1.41
C VAL A 210 6.23 -18.36 0.24
N THR A 211 6.20 -19.70 0.31
CA THR A 211 6.70 -20.58 -0.76
C THR A 211 5.89 -20.41 -2.05
N THR A 212 4.56 -20.32 -1.93
CA THR A 212 3.65 -20.10 -3.06
C THR A 212 3.97 -18.78 -3.79
N LEU A 213 4.34 -17.73 -3.04
CA LEU A 213 4.67 -16.40 -3.56
C LEU A 213 6.15 -16.26 -3.98
N ALA A 214 6.94 -17.34 -3.96
CA ALA A 214 8.35 -17.29 -4.33
C ALA A 214 8.54 -16.75 -5.76
N GLY A 215 9.55 -15.89 -5.94
CA GLY A 215 9.81 -15.20 -7.21
C GLY A 215 8.86 -14.03 -7.52
N GLY A 216 7.91 -13.74 -6.64
CA GLY A 216 6.96 -12.63 -6.78
C GLY A 216 7.59 -11.27 -6.50
N THR A 217 7.96 -10.55 -7.57
CA THR A 217 8.70 -9.26 -7.50
C THR A 217 8.05 -8.12 -8.28
N ARG A 218 6.78 -8.29 -8.67
CA ARG A 218 6.01 -7.31 -9.45
C ARG A 218 4.89 -6.69 -8.62
N VAL A 219 4.54 -5.45 -8.95
CA VAL A 219 3.48 -4.66 -8.33
C VAL A 219 2.55 -4.12 -9.38
N GLY A 220 1.28 -3.91 -9.06
CA GLY A 220 0.38 -3.20 -9.97
C GLY A 220 -1.06 -3.23 -9.51
N LEU A 221 -1.97 -3.44 -10.44
CA LEU A 221 -3.40 -3.25 -10.23
C LEU A 221 -4.16 -4.55 -10.42
N TYR A 222 -5.18 -4.71 -9.59
CA TYR A 222 -6.08 -5.85 -9.58
C TYR A 222 -7.50 -5.37 -9.84
N TRP A 223 -8.17 -5.96 -10.82
CA TRP A 223 -9.57 -5.71 -11.10
C TRP A 223 -10.31 -7.04 -11.25
N ASN A 224 -11.47 -7.16 -10.61
CA ASN A 224 -12.28 -8.38 -10.69
C ASN A 224 -13.66 -8.10 -11.28
N SER A 225 -14.35 -7.06 -10.81
CA SER A 225 -15.71 -6.76 -11.25
C SER A 225 -16.04 -5.28 -11.08
N GLY A 226 -16.96 -4.75 -11.90
CA GLY A 226 -17.44 -3.36 -11.83
C GLY A 226 -16.96 -2.49 -13.00
N SER A 227 -17.79 -2.36 -14.04
CA SER A 227 -17.47 -1.70 -15.32
C SER A 227 -17.13 -0.20 -15.19
N THR A 228 -17.58 0.45 -14.13
CA THR A 228 -17.34 1.87 -13.86
C THR A 228 -16.12 2.14 -13.00
N ILE A 229 -15.45 1.09 -12.49
CA ILE A 229 -14.25 1.27 -11.67
C ILE A 229 -13.14 1.87 -12.53
N ARG A 230 -12.41 2.81 -11.94
CA ARG A 230 -11.22 3.43 -12.52
C ARG A 230 -10.09 3.43 -11.50
N PHE A 231 -8.86 3.49 -11.99
CA PHE A 231 -7.66 3.66 -11.17
C PHE A 231 -6.96 4.96 -11.52
N SER A 232 -6.36 5.58 -10.51
CA SER A 232 -5.37 6.64 -10.65
C SER A 232 -4.28 6.48 -9.58
N ASN A 233 -3.17 7.20 -9.75
CA ASN A 233 -2.13 7.39 -8.73
C ASN A 233 -1.62 6.08 -8.11
N LEU A 234 -1.12 5.15 -8.93
CA LEU A 234 -0.34 4.04 -8.41
C LEU A 234 0.95 4.61 -7.79
N LEU A 235 1.30 4.18 -6.59
CA LEU A 235 2.60 4.44 -5.97
C LEU A 235 3.07 3.17 -5.27
N ALA A 236 4.30 2.78 -5.56
CA ALA A 236 5.00 1.71 -4.88
C ALA A 236 6.32 2.21 -4.31
N THR A 237 6.59 1.87 -3.05
CA THR A 237 7.79 2.24 -2.32
C THR A 237 8.38 1.00 -1.65
N GLN A 238 9.64 1.10 -1.21
CA GLN A 238 10.11 0.19 -0.17
C GLN A 238 9.22 0.36 1.07
N PRO A 239 8.98 -0.69 1.87
CA PRO A 239 8.36 -0.54 3.18
C PRO A 239 9.25 0.35 4.06
N ALA A 240 8.66 1.13 4.95
CA ALA A 240 9.44 1.78 6.00
C ALA A 240 10.17 0.70 6.82
N SER A 241 11.46 0.91 7.06
CA SER A 241 12.20 0.10 8.04
C SER A 241 11.53 0.28 9.41
N PRO A 242 11.31 -0.81 10.17
CA PRO A 242 10.80 -0.72 11.53
C PRO A 242 11.73 0.08 12.45
#